data_AF-X6D230-F1
#
_entry.id   AF-X6D230-F1
#
_cell.length_a   1.000
_cell.length_b   1.000
_cell.length_c   1.000
_cell.angle_alpha   90.00
_cell.angle_beta   90.00
_cell.angle_gamma   90.00
#
_symmetry.space_group_name_H-M   'P 1'
#
loop_
_entity.id
_entity.type
_entity.pdbx_description
1 polymer ?
#
loop_
_entity_poly.entity_id
_entity_poly.type
_entity_poly.pdbx_seq_one_letter_code
_entity_poly.pdbx_strand_id
1 'polypeptide(L)'
;MKSFRDKRRDGRPHQPTKSGGAQPRPPENRPAVKADARPRDQHIVKPDNQPEPKSAPRVLARRDGALPAEQLPVILEVAPNADYALLDSGTGQKLEQYGPYRIVRPEGQAIWQKALPAKDWERADAVFTGDTDEEGIGRWRFPKTPLGETWPMKHDGIDYLGRFTSFRHVGVFPEQASHWDHMAVLITAAKRPVKVLNLFGYTGLASLVAARAGAEVTHVDASKKAIGWARENQEMAGLGGKPIRWIVDDAVKFAEREERRGSRYDIVLFDPPAYGRGPRGEVWQLFEDLPALTDLCRSILTPKPLAVVLTAYSIRASFFAIHALMRDTFAGMGGKVESGELIIREKSAGRALSTSLFSRWVA
;
A
#
# COMPACT_ATOMS: atom_id res chain seq x y z
N MET A 1 -47.65 48.71 33.59
CA MET A 1 -46.89 49.73 34.36
C MET A 1 -45.60 50.00 33.60
N LYS A 2 -45.50 51.09 32.81
CA LYS A 2 -44.79 52.38 33.10
C LYS A 2 -43.39 52.15 33.70
N SER A 3 -42.27 52.79 33.32
CA SER A 3 -41.82 53.79 32.33
C SER A 3 -40.31 53.96 32.62
N PHE A 4 -39.39 54.16 31.66
CA PHE A 4 -38.63 55.42 31.38
C PHE A 4 -37.27 54.98 30.76
N ARG A 5 -36.49 55.70 29.94
CA ARG A 5 -36.58 56.81 28.97
C ARG A 5 -35.20 56.90 28.29
N ASP A 6 -35.12 57.71 27.25
CA ASP A 6 -34.14 57.75 26.15
C ASP A 6 -32.93 58.70 26.37
N LYS A 7 -31.84 58.44 25.62
CA LYS A 7 -30.77 59.33 25.06
C LYS A 7 -30.11 60.47 25.85
N ARG A 8 -28.77 60.59 25.68
CA ARG A 8 -28.11 61.79 25.10
C ARG A 8 -26.68 61.54 24.62
N ARG A 9 -26.36 62.24 23.53
CA ARG A 9 -25.08 62.40 22.82
C ARG A 9 -24.66 63.88 22.97
N ASP A 10 -23.37 64.17 22.75
CA ASP A 10 -22.75 65.42 22.23
C ASP A 10 -21.70 66.14 23.09
N GLY A 11 -20.58 66.51 22.44
CA GLY A 11 -19.61 67.53 22.86
C GLY A 11 -18.15 67.30 22.39
N ARG A 12 -17.76 67.79 21.20
CA ARG A 12 -16.35 68.10 20.75
C ARG A 12 -15.98 69.56 21.14
N PRO A 13 -14.79 70.19 20.85
CA PRO A 13 -13.51 69.78 20.21
C PRO A 13 -12.19 70.33 20.87
N HIS A 14 -11.04 70.11 20.18
CA HIS A 14 -9.78 70.92 20.06
C HIS A 14 -8.43 70.44 20.66
N GLN A 15 -7.41 70.45 19.77
CA GLN A 15 -5.93 70.38 19.92
C GLN A 15 -5.35 71.68 20.55
N PRO A 16 -4.08 71.79 21.07
CA PRO A 16 -2.84 71.62 20.27
C PRO A 16 -1.45 71.31 20.99
N THR A 17 -0.40 71.12 20.14
CA THR A 17 1.05 71.51 20.22
C THR A 17 2.17 70.86 21.09
N LYS A 18 3.18 70.32 20.36
CA LYS A 18 4.68 70.52 20.31
C LYS A 18 5.65 70.53 21.54
N SER A 19 6.84 69.94 21.28
CA SER A 19 8.27 70.23 21.70
C SER A 19 8.96 69.07 22.45
N GLY A 20 10.26 68.70 22.32
CA GLY A 20 11.41 69.11 21.47
C GLY A 20 12.77 68.94 22.20
N GLY A 21 13.76 68.23 21.60
CA GLY A 21 15.23 68.33 21.84
C GLY A 21 15.91 67.24 22.70
N ALA A 22 17.22 66.91 22.64
CA ALA A 22 18.33 66.95 21.66
C ALA A 22 19.56 66.20 22.28
N GLN A 23 20.53 65.73 21.48
CA GLN A 23 21.73 64.90 21.84
C GLN A 23 22.88 65.64 22.57
N PRO A 24 23.96 64.95 23.07
CA PRO A 24 25.24 64.83 22.32
C PRO A 24 26.12 63.54 22.55
N ARG A 25 27.20 63.36 21.75
CA ARG A 25 28.34 62.38 21.82
C ARG A 25 29.65 63.08 22.33
N PRO A 26 30.88 62.47 22.43
CA PRO A 26 31.41 61.15 22.83
C PRO A 26 32.51 61.27 23.97
N PRO A 27 33.30 60.23 24.35
CA PRO A 27 34.74 60.15 23.91
C PRO A 27 35.37 58.71 23.81
N GLU A 28 36.70 58.65 23.68
CA GLU A 28 37.64 57.67 23.07
C GLU A 28 38.09 56.39 23.85
N ASN A 29 38.67 55.44 23.06
CA ASN A 29 39.74 54.43 23.27
C ASN A 29 40.07 53.78 24.65
N ARG A 30 39.97 52.43 24.69
CA ARG A 30 40.79 51.50 25.52
C ARG A 30 41.06 50.18 24.77
N PRO A 31 42.23 49.52 24.90
CA PRO A 31 42.57 48.31 24.13
C PRO A 31 42.31 46.97 24.86
N ALA A 32 41.95 45.97 24.04
CA ALA A 32 42.14 44.52 24.07
C ALA A 32 42.00 43.68 25.38
N VAL A 33 41.00 42.79 25.36
CA VAL A 33 41.08 41.46 25.99
C VAL A 33 40.74 40.42 24.92
N LYS A 34 41.69 39.54 24.60
CA LYS A 34 41.47 38.36 23.74
C LYS A 34 40.67 37.32 24.53
N ALA A 35 39.58 36.83 23.96
CA ALA A 35 38.93 35.59 24.38
C ALA A 35 38.48 34.83 23.13
N ASP A 36 38.74 33.52 23.16
CA ASP A 36 38.83 32.62 22.02
C ASP A 36 37.61 32.56 21.10
N ALA A 37 37.88 32.65 19.81
CA ALA A 37 36.92 32.30 18.77
C ALA A 37 36.80 30.77 18.68
N ARG A 38 35.74 30.20 19.26
CA ARG A 38 35.22 28.91 18.80
C ARG A 38 34.31 29.19 17.60
N PRO A 39 34.51 28.55 16.44
CA PRO A 39 33.63 28.76 15.29
C PRO A 39 32.22 28.28 15.67
N ARG A 40 31.22 29.14 15.40
CA ARG A 40 29.81 28.78 15.46
C ARG A 40 29.58 27.59 14.54
N ASP A 41 29.08 26.49 15.09
CA ASP A 41 28.56 25.37 14.32
C ASP A 41 27.53 25.90 13.34
N GLN A 42 27.95 26.01 12.08
CA GLN A 42 27.03 26.15 10.97
C GLN A 42 26.28 24.81 10.93
N HIS A 43 25.02 24.81 11.38
CA HIS A 43 24.09 23.78 11.00
C HIS A 43 23.97 23.79 9.47
N ILE A 44 24.80 22.97 8.83
CA ILE A 44 24.65 22.60 7.44
C ILE A 44 23.38 21.74 7.40
N VAL A 45 22.26 22.38 7.13
CA VAL A 45 21.09 21.69 6.60
C VAL A 45 21.52 21.19 5.21
N LYS A 46 21.92 19.91 5.12
CA LYS A 46 22.11 19.28 3.81
C LYS A 46 20.75 19.27 3.10
N PRO A 47 20.65 19.77 1.86
CA PRO A 47 19.49 19.55 1.03
C PRO A 47 19.58 18.13 0.47
N ASP A 48 19.19 17.12 1.25
CA ASP A 48 19.09 15.74 0.76
C ASP A 48 17.75 15.57 0.04
N ASN A 49 17.71 16.03 -1.21
CA ASN A 49 16.61 15.77 -2.14
C ASN A 49 17.16 15.32 -3.51
N GLN A 50 18.34 14.70 -3.53
CA GLN A 50 18.78 13.96 -4.71
C GLN A 50 18.33 12.49 -4.55
N PRO A 51 17.64 11.92 -5.55
CA PRO A 51 17.30 10.51 -5.52
C PRO A 51 18.58 9.70 -5.37
N GLU A 52 18.62 8.77 -4.42
CA GLU A 52 19.74 7.84 -4.33
C GLU A 52 19.84 7.07 -5.67
N PRO A 53 21.04 6.93 -6.25
CA PRO A 53 21.20 6.17 -7.49
C PRO A 53 20.67 4.75 -7.31
N LYS A 54 20.00 4.20 -8.35
CA LYS A 54 19.62 2.78 -8.40
C LYS A 54 20.87 1.94 -8.10
N SER A 55 20.71 0.88 -7.30
CA SER A 55 21.78 -0.09 -7.10
C SER A 55 22.28 -0.60 -8.46
N ALA A 56 23.56 -0.99 -8.52
CA ALA A 56 24.10 -1.55 -9.76
C ALA A 56 23.22 -2.72 -10.21
N PRO A 57 22.83 -2.80 -11.50
CA PRO A 57 21.91 -3.82 -11.97
C PRO A 57 22.42 -5.22 -11.62
N ARG A 58 21.57 -6.03 -10.98
CA ARG A 58 21.87 -7.43 -10.70
C ARG A 58 22.14 -8.15 -12.02
N VAL A 59 23.28 -8.82 -12.12
CA VAL A 59 23.60 -9.63 -13.30
C VAL A 59 22.73 -10.88 -13.25
N LEU A 60 21.75 -10.95 -14.15
CA LEU A 60 20.86 -12.10 -14.28
C LEU A 60 21.49 -13.13 -15.21
N ALA A 61 21.55 -14.37 -14.74
CA ALA A 61 21.98 -15.52 -15.52
C ALA A 61 20.91 -16.59 -15.45
N ARG A 62 20.74 -17.34 -16.55
CA ARG A 62 19.88 -18.52 -16.56
C ARG A 62 20.37 -19.49 -15.50
N ARG A 63 19.44 -19.97 -14.67
CA ARG A 63 19.72 -20.95 -13.62
C ARG A 63 19.80 -22.35 -14.24
N ASP A 64 20.77 -23.13 -13.79
CA ASP A 64 20.89 -24.54 -14.18
C ASP A 64 19.78 -25.40 -13.56
N GLY A 65 19.54 -26.56 -14.16
CA GLY A 65 18.56 -27.55 -13.69
C GLY A 65 17.23 -27.52 -14.44
N ALA A 66 16.37 -28.50 -14.15
CA ALA A 66 15.05 -28.59 -14.76
C ALA A 66 14.13 -27.46 -14.29
N LEU A 67 13.28 -26.96 -15.19
CA LEU A 67 12.21 -26.04 -14.81
C LEU A 67 11.23 -26.75 -13.84
N PRO A 68 10.64 -26.05 -12.87
CA PRO A 68 9.56 -26.60 -12.06
C PRO A 68 8.42 -27.15 -12.92
N ALA A 69 7.63 -28.07 -12.36
CA ALA A 69 6.35 -28.46 -12.96
C ALA A 69 5.45 -27.24 -13.15
N GLU A 70 4.50 -27.30 -14.08
CA GLU A 70 3.63 -26.17 -14.38
C GLU A 70 2.14 -26.54 -14.32
N GLN A 71 1.32 -25.56 -13.97
CA GLN A 71 -0.13 -25.63 -14.09
C GLN A 71 -0.66 -24.31 -14.63
N LEU A 72 -1.23 -24.36 -15.84
CA LEU A 72 -1.74 -23.20 -16.57
C LEU A 72 -2.95 -23.58 -17.44
N PRO A 73 -3.93 -22.67 -17.63
CA PRO A 73 -4.17 -21.49 -16.80
C PRO A 73 -4.81 -21.89 -15.46
N VAL A 74 -4.51 -21.16 -14.39
CA VAL A 74 -5.22 -21.25 -13.12
C VAL A 74 -6.01 -19.97 -12.89
N ILE A 75 -7.35 -20.09 -12.86
CA ILE A 75 -8.23 -18.96 -12.54
C ILE A 75 -8.64 -19.08 -11.08
N LEU A 76 -8.21 -18.12 -10.26
CA LEU A 76 -8.59 -18.01 -8.86
C LEU A 76 -9.78 -17.07 -8.75
N GLU A 77 -10.88 -17.56 -8.19
CA GLU A 77 -12.11 -16.80 -8.05
C GLU A 77 -12.41 -16.50 -6.59
N VAL A 78 -12.67 -15.23 -6.27
CA VAL A 78 -13.21 -14.84 -4.97
C VAL A 78 -14.72 -14.68 -5.07
N ALA A 79 -15.43 -15.58 -4.40
CA ALA A 79 -16.87 -15.51 -4.25
C ALA A 79 -17.26 -14.38 -3.28
N PRO A 80 -18.47 -13.80 -3.44
CA PRO A 80 -19.00 -12.88 -2.45
C PRO A 80 -19.10 -13.48 -1.06
N ASN A 81 -18.80 -12.69 -0.04
CA ASN A 81 -18.93 -13.07 1.37
C ASN A 81 -19.79 -12.05 2.13
N ALA A 82 -19.79 -12.13 3.46
CA ALA A 82 -20.60 -11.25 4.32
C ALA A 82 -20.19 -9.77 4.19
N ASP A 83 -18.91 -9.50 3.98
CA ASP A 83 -18.34 -8.15 4.04
C ASP A 83 -17.91 -7.62 2.67
N TYR A 84 -17.75 -8.48 1.66
CA TYR A 84 -17.45 -8.05 0.30
C TYR A 84 -18.30 -8.73 -0.76
N ALA A 85 -18.79 -7.95 -1.72
CA ALA A 85 -19.39 -8.47 -2.94
C ALA A 85 -19.25 -7.47 -4.10
N LEU A 86 -18.92 -7.96 -5.30
CA LEU A 86 -19.19 -7.23 -6.53
C LEU A 86 -20.69 -7.37 -6.84
N LEU A 87 -21.45 -6.27 -6.74
CA LEU A 87 -22.90 -6.29 -6.93
C LEU A 87 -23.26 -6.25 -8.41
N ASP A 88 -22.62 -5.35 -9.16
CA ASP A 88 -22.81 -5.18 -10.60
C ASP A 88 -21.61 -4.47 -11.22
N SER A 89 -21.47 -4.58 -12.53
CA SER A 89 -20.43 -3.91 -13.30
C SER A 89 -20.92 -3.56 -14.70
N GLY A 90 -20.31 -2.55 -15.29
CA GLY A 90 -20.58 -2.12 -16.66
C GLY A 90 -20.38 -0.63 -16.88
N THR A 91 -20.35 -0.24 -18.15
CA THR A 91 -20.15 1.13 -18.62
C THR A 91 -18.94 1.80 -17.95
N GLY A 92 -17.82 1.06 -17.82
CA GLY A 92 -16.58 1.56 -17.24
C GLY A 92 -16.58 1.71 -15.71
N GLN A 93 -17.55 1.10 -15.00
CA GLN A 93 -17.70 1.21 -13.55
C GLN A 93 -18.02 -0.13 -12.90
N LYS A 94 -17.79 -0.21 -11.59
CA LYS A 94 -18.23 -1.29 -10.72
C LYS A 94 -18.94 -0.77 -9.48
N LEU A 95 -19.96 -1.52 -9.05
CA LEU A 95 -20.72 -1.31 -7.83
C LEU A 95 -20.41 -2.45 -6.86
N GLU A 96 -19.85 -2.12 -5.71
CA GLU A 96 -19.35 -3.08 -4.73
C GLU A 96 -20.01 -2.86 -3.36
N GLN A 97 -20.20 -3.93 -2.61
CA GLN A 97 -20.54 -3.90 -1.19
C GLN A 97 -19.24 -4.09 -0.40
N TYR A 98 -18.93 -3.15 0.49
CA TYR A 98 -17.86 -3.24 1.49
C TYR A 98 -18.46 -3.01 2.88
N GLY A 99 -18.71 -4.09 3.62
CA GLY A 99 -19.36 -4.06 4.93
C GLY A 99 -20.68 -3.30 4.83
N PRO A 100 -20.87 -2.19 5.56
CA PRO A 100 -22.11 -1.42 5.53
C PRO A 100 -22.31 -0.60 4.24
N TYR A 101 -21.27 -0.38 3.43
CA TYR A 101 -21.31 0.61 2.36
C TYR A 101 -21.38 0.03 0.96
N ARG A 102 -22.23 0.64 0.13
CA ARG A 102 -22.23 0.48 -1.32
C ARG A 102 -21.33 1.52 -1.96
N ILE A 103 -20.33 1.06 -2.71
CA ILE A 103 -19.28 1.91 -3.26
C ILE A 103 -19.26 1.76 -4.79
N VAL A 104 -19.27 2.89 -5.49
CA VAL A 104 -19.08 2.94 -6.95
C VAL A 104 -17.67 3.41 -7.26
N ARG A 105 -16.95 2.64 -8.09
CA ARG A 105 -15.59 2.94 -8.54
C ARG A 105 -15.43 2.79 -10.06
N PRO A 106 -14.47 3.49 -10.68
CA PRO A 106 -14.13 3.27 -12.08
C PRO A 106 -13.51 1.87 -12.28
N GLU A 107 -13.84 1.25 -13.40
CA GLU A 107 -13.33 -0.04 -13.85
C GLU A 107 -13.31 -0.08 -15.38
N GLY A 108 -12.20 0.33 -15.98
CA GLY A 108 -12.10 0.56 -17.42
C GLY A 108 -12.35 -0.70 -18.27
N GLN A 109 -12.07 -1.89 -17.73
CA GLN A 109 -12.30 -3.16 -18.43
C GLN A 109 -13.77 -3.61 -18.43
N ALA A 110 -14.62 -3.02 -17.57
CA ALA A 110 -16.05 -3.33 -17.51
C ALA A 110 -16.82 -2.65 -18.66
N ILE A 111 -16.47 -3.01 -19.90
CA ILE A 111 -16.96 -2.41 -21.15
C ILE A 111 -18.38 -2.87 -21.54
N TRP A 112 -18.94 -3.82 -20.81
CA TRP A 112 -20.30 -4.32 -20.98
C TRP A 112 -21.36 -3.40 -20.37
N GLN A 113 -22.64 -3.71 -20.57
CA GLN A 113 -23.76 -2.93 -20.00
C GLN A 113 -24.07 -3.31 -18.56
N LYS A 114 -24.48 -2.37 -17.72
CA LYS A 114 -24.93 -2.65 -16.35
C LYS A 114 -26.14 -3.57 -16.35
N ALA A 115 -26.17 -4.56 -15.47
CA ALA A 115 -27.29 -5.51 -15.38
C ALA A 115 -28.33 -5.06 -14.35
N LEU A 116 -27.92 -4.34 -13.30
CA LEU A 116 -28.84 -3.78 -12.32
C LEU A 116 -29.48 -2.48 -12.84
N PRO A 117 -30.75 -2.20 -12.46
CA PRO A 117 -31.40 -0.92 -12.77
C PRO A 117 -30.67 0.29 -12.15
N ALA A 118 -30.82 1.47 -12.74
CA ALA A 118 -30.18 2.71 -12.29
C ALA A 118 -30.43 3.01 -10.79
N LYS A 119 -31.64 2.75 -10.29
CA LYS A 119 -32.01 2.93 -8.87
C LYS A 119 -31.09 2.19 -7.90
N ASP A 120 -30.50 1.05 -8.29
CA ASP A 120 -29.60 0.28 -7.41
C ASP A 120 -28.20 0.89 -7.34
N TRP A 121 -27.75 1.53 -8.43
CA TRP A 121 -26.53 2.32 -8.48
C TRP A 121 -26.67 3.66 -7.74
N GLU A 122 -27.82 4.31 -7.84
CA GLU A 122 -28.15 5.56 -7.12
C GLU A 122 -28.17 5.37 -5.59
N ARG A 123 -28.33 4.13 -5.12
CA ARG A 123 -28.25 3.78 -3.68
C ARG A 123 -26.82 3.71 -3.15
N ALA A 124 -25.80 4.03 -3.94
CA ALA A 124 -24.42 4.09 -3.47
C ALA A 124 -24.26 5.07 -2.30
N ASP A 125 -23.48 4.65 -1.30
CA ASP A 125 -23.11 5.47 -0.15
C ASP A 125 -21.87 6.33 -0.48
N ALA A 126 -20.99 5.82 -1.34
CA ALA A 126 -19.81 6.52 -1.81
C ALA A 126 -19.58 6.29 -3.31
N VAL A 127 -19.16 7.34 -4.01
CA VAL A 127 -18.80 7.31 -5.43
C VAL A 127 -17.43 7.95 -5.58
N PHE A 128 -16.46 7.22 -6.13
CA PHE A 128 -15.17 7.80 -6.46
C PHE A 128 -15.31 8.67 -7.72
N THR A 129 -14.98 9.95 -7.59
CA THR A 129 -14.97 10.93 -8.67
C THR A 129 -13.55 11.47 -8.77
N GLY A 130 -12.78 11.00 -9.73
CA GLY A 130 -11.37 11.31 -9.81
C GLY A 130 -10.73 10.79 -11.07
N ASP A 131 -9.42 11.00 -11.16
CA ASP A 131 -8.59 10.35 -12.16
C ASP A 131 -8.76 8.82 -12.08
N THR A 132 -8.88 8.18 -13.24
CA THR A 132 -9.13 6.74 -13.36
C THR A 132 -7.85 5.92 -13.31
N ASP A 133 -6.67 6.56 -13.37
CA ASP A 133 -5.39 5.89 -13.15
C ASP A 133 -5.30 5.30 -11.73
N GLU A 134 -4.55 4.20 -11.55
CA GLU A 134 -4.52 3.50 -10.26
C GLU A 134 -3.99 4.36 -9.11
N GLU A 135 -3.01 5.21 -9.42
CA GLU A 135 -2.42 6.22 -8.54
C GLU A 135 -3.00 7.63 -8.78
N GLY A 136 -4.08 7.73 -9.56
CA GLY A 136 -4.74 8.99 -9.89
C GLY A 136 -5.37 9.63 -8.66
N ILE A 137 -5.15 10.94 -8.48
CA ILE A 137 -5.77 11.69 -7.39
C ILE A 137 -7.25 11.89 -7.71
N GLY A 138 -8.11 11.58 -6.75
CA GLY A 138 -9.54 11.78 -6.86
C GLY A 138 -10.18 12.31 -5.58
N ARG A 139 -11.51 12.35 -5.60
CA ARG A 139 -12.34 12.72 -4.46
C ARG A 139 -13.48 11.73 -4.32
N TRP A 140 -13.86 11.45 -3.07
CA TRP A 140 -15.04 10.68 -2.77
C TRP A 140 -16.24 11.61 -2.64
N ARG A 141 -17.30 11.31 -3.40
CA ARG A 141 -18.62 11.92 -3.23
C ARG A 141 -19.47 11.00 -2.36
N PHE A 142 -20.13 11.57 -1.36
CA PHE A 142 -21.07 10.86 -0.49
C PHE A 142 -22.50 11.37 -0.75
N PRO A 143 -23.31 10.69 -1.61
CA PRO A 143 -24.59 11.24 -2.08
C PRO A 143 -25.65 11.42 -1.00
N LYS A 144 -25.59 10.61 0.08
CA LYS A 144 -26.60 10.60 1.14
C LYS A 144 -26.20 11.48 2.32
N THR A 145 -25.07 11.18 2.95
CA THR A 145 -24.54 11.87 4.13
C THR A 145 -23.01 11.77 4.11
N PRO A 146 -22.27 12.76 4.66
CA PRO A 146 -20.84 12.62 4.87
C PRO A 146 -20.52 11.34 5.64
N LEU A 147 -19.51 10.59 5.18
CA LEU A 147 -19.00 9.39 5.84
C LEU A 147 -17.66 9.69 6.51
N GLY A 148 -17.35 8.94 7.56
CA GLY A 148 -16.03 8.96 8.18
C GLY A 148 -14.94 8.39 7.26
N GLU A 149 -13.67 8.56 7.64
CA GLU A 149 -12.54 8.07 6.83
C GLU A 149 -12.51 6.54 6.72
N THR A 150 -12.90 5.85 7.79
CA THR A 150 -12.78 4.38 7.91
C THR A 150 -14.09 3.73 8.33
N TRP A 151 -14.19 2.41 8.07
CA TRP A 151 -15.27 1.56 8.54
C TRP A 151 -14.77 0.14 8.84
N PRO A 152 -15.41 -0.58 9.77
CA PRO A 152 -14.99 -1.93 10.11
C PRO A 152 -15.33 -2.93 9.00
N MET A 153 -14.43 -3.88 8.80
CA MET A 153 -14.51 -4.99 7.86
C MET A 153 -13.93 -6.25 8.50
N LYS A 154 -14.24 -7.41 7.94
CA LYS A 154 -13.80 -8.71 8.42
C LYS A 154 -13.45 -9.64 7.26
N HIS A 155 -12.32 -10.30 7.37
CA HIS A 155 -11.91 -11.38 6.47
C HIS A 155 -11.49 -12.59 7.30
N ASP A 156 -12.24 -13.69 7.18
CA ASP A 156 -11.98 -14.93 7.92
C ASP A 156 -11.82 -14.73 9.44
N GLY A 157 -12.53 -13.78 10.04
CA GLY A 157 -12.40 -13.46 11.47
C GLY A 157 -11.23 -12.54 11.84
N ILE A 158 -10.43 -12.05 10.89
CA ILE A 158 -9.53 -10.89 11.09
C ILE A 158 -10.34 -9.62 10.85
N ASP A 159 -10.48 -8.81 11.90
CA ASP A 159 -11.04 -7.46 11.80
C ASP A 159 -10.01 -6.49 11.20
N TYR A 160 -10.45 -5.63 10.28
CA TYR A 160 -9.62 -4.60 9.64
C TYR A 160 -10.47 -3.40 9.22
N LEU A 161 -9.82 -2.32 8.77
CA LEU A 161 -10.50 -1.10 8.34
C LEU A 161 -10.56 -1.01 6.81
N GLY A 162 -11.77 -0.87 6.27
CA GLY A 162 -11.96 -0.20 4.99
C GLY A 162 -11.68 1.29 5.15
N ARG A 163 -11.15 1.94 4.11
CA ARG A 163 -10.71 3.33 4.18
C ARG A 163 -10.94 4.11 2.89
N PHE A 164 -11.60 5.26 2.99
CA PHE A 164 -11.61 6.24 1.91
C PHE A 164 -10.29 6.98 1.87
N THR A 165 -9.56 6.86 0.77
CA THR A 165 -8.28 7.54 0.56
C THR A 165 -8.41 8.61 -0.53
N SER A 166 -7.36 9.38 -0.79
CA SER A 166 -7.33 10.29 -1.94
C SER A 166 -7.27 9.56 -3.29
N PHE A 167 -7.14 8.23 -3.29
CA PHE A 167 -7.09 7.37 -4.47
C PHE A 167 -8.29 6.44 -4.51
N ARG A 168 -8.44 5.69 -5.61
CA ARG A 168 -9.56 4.76 -5.84
C ARG A 168 -9.57 3.52 -4.92
N HIS A 169 -8.45 3.23 -4.25
CA HIS A 169 -8.34 2.06 -3.38
C HIS A 169 -9.00 2.29 -2.01
N VAL A 170 -9.66 1.26 -1.51
CA VAL A 170 -10.46 1.32 -0.27
C VAL A 170 -9.79 0.63 0.93
N GLY A 171 -8.46 0.46 0.89
CA GLY A 171 -7.68 -0.14 1.97
C GLY A 171 -7.57 -1.66 1.93
N VAL A 172 -8.17 -2.33 0.94
CA VAL A 172 -8.09 -3.79 0.76
C VAL A 172 -8.33 -4.17 -0.70
N PHE A 173 -7.73 -5.28 -1.11
CA PHE A 173 -7.98 -5.98 -2.38
C PHE A 173 -8.55 -7.38 -2.06
N PRO A 174 -9.87 -7.52 -1.91
CA PRO A 174 -10.51 -8.76 -1.48
C PRO A 174 -10.22 -9.98 -2.37
N GLU A 175 -9.94 -9.74 -3.65
CA GLU A 175 -9.50 -10.76 -4.62
C GLU A 175 -8.27 -11.54 -4.12
N GLN A 176 -7.39 -10.92 -3.35
CA GLN A 176 -6.15 -11.51 -2.85
C GLN A 176 -6.37 -12.62 -1.81
N ALA A 177 -7.60 -12.79 -1.31
CA ALA A 177 -7.98 -13.79 -0.32
C ALA A 177 -7.48 -15.21 -0.65
N SER A 178 -7.59 -15.64 -1.91
CA SER A 178 -7.15 -16.98 -2.32
C SER A 178 -5.64 -17.21 -2.11
N HIS A 179 -4.82 -16.16 -2.15
CA HIS A 179 -3.40 -16.25 -1.82
C HIS A 179 -3.15 -16.30 -0.31
N TRP A 180 -3.93 -15.54 0.46
CA TRP A 180 -3.84 -15.52 1.92
C TRP A 180 -4.23 -16.88 2.52
N ASP A 181 -5.33 -17.48 2.04
CA ASP A 181 -5.80 -18.80 2.48
C ASP A 181 -4.77 -19.89 2.18
N HIS A 182 -4.23 -19.90 0.96
CA HIS A 182 -3.19 -20.84 0.56
C HIS A 182 -1.94 -20.71 1.44
N MET A 183 -1.48 -19.48 1.71
CA MET A 183 -0.35 -19.24 2.60
C MET A 183 -0.63 -19.72 4.03
N ALA A 184 -1.82 -19.47 4.57
CA ALA A 184 -2.18 -19.92 5.92
C ALA A 184 -2.17 -21.46 6.04
N VAL A 185 -2.65 -22.17 5.02
CA VAL A 185 -2.58 -23.64 4.95
C VAL A 185 -1.11 -24.11 4.97
N LEU A 186 -0.23 -23.51 4.16
CA LEU A 186 1.20 -23.86 4.16
C LEU A 186 1.86 -23.63 5.52
N ILE A 187 1.60 -22.49 6.16
CA ILE A 187 2.16 -22.15 7.47
C ILE A 187 1.72 -23.18 8.53
N THR A 188 0.42 -23.49 8.59
CA THR A 188 -0.13 -24.43 9.59
C THR A 188 0.27 -25.88 9.34
N ALA A 189 0.47 -26.26 8.07
CA ALA A 189 0.92 -27.59 7.66
C ALA A 189 2.42 -27.83 7.91
N ALA A 190 3.24 -26.78 7.93
CA ALA A 190 4.70 -26.91 8.05
C ALA A 190 5.17 -27.55 9.37
N LYS A 191 4.36 -27.47 10.45
CA LYS A 191 4.68 -27.99 11.80
C LYS A 191 6.05 -27.57 12.33
N ARG A 192 6.50 -26.38 11.95
CA ARG A 192 7.76 -25.74 12.39
C ARG A 192 7.58 -24.21 12.36
N PRO A 193 8.47 -23.42 13.00
CA PRO A 193 8.49 -21.98 12.79
C PRO A 193 8.63 -21.64 11.30
N VAL A 194 7.79 -20.73 10.82
CA VAL A 194 7.77 -20.26 9.42
C VAL A 194 8.05 -18.77 9.40
N LYS A 195 9.03 -18.36 8.58
CA LYS A 195 9.36 -16.95 8.34
C LYS A 195 8.71 -16.46 7.04
N VAL A 196 7.89 -15.44 7.13
CA VAL A 196 7.18 -14.82 6.00
C VAL A 196 7.75 -13.44 5.74
N LEU A 197 8.12 -13.17 4.48
CA LEU A 197 8.42 -11.84 3.98
C LEU A 197 7.27 -11.36 3.10
N ASN A 198 6.72 -10.18 3.39
CA ASN A 198 5.71 -9.53 2.57
C ASN A 198 6.26 -8.19 2.07
N LEU A 199 6.58 -8.11 0.78
CA LEU A 199 7.09 -6.92 0.10
C LEU A 199 5.95 -6.19 -0.62
N PHE A 200 5.98 -4.86 -0.59
CA PHE A 200 4.86 -4.01 -1.05
C PHE A 200 3.58 -4.33 -0.27
N GLY A 201 3.73 -4.48 1.06
CA GLY A 201 2.72 -5.10 1.90
C GLY A 201 1.43 -4.30 2.11
N TYR A 202 1.41 -3.03 1.72
CA TYR A 202 0.26 -2.13 1.79
C TYR A 202 -0.39 -2.10 3.19
N THR A 203 -1.69 -2.38 3.30
CA THR A 203 -2.45 -2.37 4.57
C THR A 203 -2.29 -3.64 5.40
N GLY A 204 -1.44 -4.58 4.97
CA GLY A 204 -0.91 -5.65 5.81
C GLY A 204 -1.81 -6.86 6.01
N LEU A 205 -2.93 -7.01 5.28
CA LEU A 205 -3.86 -8.14 5.48
C LEU A 205 -3.18 -9.51 5.33
N ALA A 206 -2.35 -9.70 4.31
CA ALA A 206 -1.56 -10.93 4.15
C ALA A 206 -0.64 -11.18 5.37
N SER A 207 0.00 -10.12 5.89
CA SER A 207 0.86 -10.20 7.07
C SER A 207 0.08 -10.59 8.33
N LEU A 208 -1.14 -10.08 8.50
CA LEU A 208 -2.01 -10.45 9.62
C LEU A 208 -2.47 -11.90 9.53
N VAL A 209 -2.85 -12.36 8.33
CA VAL A 209 -3.21 -13.77 8.07
C VAL A 209 -2.04 -14.69 8.40
N ALA A 210 -0.84 -14.37 7.92
CA ALA A 210 0.38 -15.13 8.21
C ALA A 210 0.69 -15.19 9.72
N ALA A 211 0.64 -14.05 10.40
CA ALA A 211 0.91 -13.95 11.83
C ALA A 211 -0.13 -14.71 12.67
N ARG A 212 -1.41 -14.66 12.28
CA ARG A 212 -2.48 -15.45 12.90
C ARG A 212 -2.21 -16.95 12.73
N ALA A 213 -1.80 -17.38 11.54
CA ALA A 213 -1.43 -18.77 11.25
C ALA A 213 -0.17 -19.26 11.99
N GLY A 214 0.57 -18.35 12.64
CA GLY A 214 1.71 -18.69 13.51
C GLY A 214 3.08 -18.35 12.93
N ALA A 215 3.15 -17.62 11.82
CA ALA A 215 4.42 -17.20 11.23
C ALA A 215 5.07 -16.02 11.96
N GLU A 216 6.40 -15.96 11.88
CA GLU A 216 7.18 -14.74 12.11
C GLU A 216 7.16 -13.91 10.83
N VAL A 217 6.63 -12.69 10.88
CA VAL A 217 6.37 -11.89 9.68
C VAL A 217 7.30 -10.68 9.62
N THR A 218 7.95 -10.48 8.49
CA THR A 218 8.55 -9.20 8.11
C THR A 218 7.68 -8.57 7.03
N HIS A 219 7.14 -7.39 7.33
CA HIS A 219 6.32 -6.61 6.41
C HIS A 219 7.09 -5.39 5.97
N VAL A 220 7.17 -5.15 4.66
CA VAL A 220 7.93 -4.05 4.05
C VAL A 220 7.02 -3.25 3.13
N ASP A 221 6.97 -1.94 3.34
CA ASP A 221 6.30 -0.99 2.45
C ASP A 221 7.07 0.33 2.43
N ALA A 222 7.12 1.01 1.28
CA ALA A 222 7.80 2.29 1.17
C ALA A 222 7.01 3.43 1.85
N SER A 223 5.70 3.27 1.99
CA SER A 223 4.82 4.28 2.56
C SER A 223 4.71 4.13 4.07
N LYS A 224 5.29 5.10 4.80
CA LYS A 224 5.07 5.24 6.26
C LYS A 224 3.58 5.29 6.62
N LYS A 225 2.76 5.86 5.72
CA LYS A 225 1.29 5.93 5.89
C LYS A 225 0.67 4.54 5.81
N ALA A 226 1.06 3.72 4.82
CA ALA A 226 0.58 2.35 4.68
C ALA A 226 0.98 1.48 5.87
N ILE A 227 2.23 1.60 6.36
CA ILE A 227 2.67 0.95 7.60
C ILE A 227 1.83 1.39 8.81
N GLY A 228 1.46 2.67 8.90
CA GLY A 228 0.54 3.16 9.93
C GLY A 228 -0.81 2.44 9.87
N TRP A 229 -1.43 2.37 8.68
CA TRP A 229 -2.68 1.66 8.46
C TRP A 229 -2.59 0.16 8.77
N ALA A 230 -1.47 -0.48 8.42
CA ALA A 230 -1.26 -1.89 8.71
C ALA A 230 -1.15 -2.18 10.21
N ARG A 231 -0.56 -1.25 10.99
CA ARG A 231 -0.54 -1.32 12.46
C ARG A 231 -1.92 -1.10 13.06
N GLU A 232 -2.69 -0.13 12.56
CA GLU A 232 -4.10 0.04 12.97
C GLU A 232 -4.91 -1.24 12.73
N ASN A 233 -4.71 -1.90 11.59
CA ASN A 233 -5.33 -3.20 11.32
C ASN A 233 -4.83 -4.31 12.25
N GLN A 234 -3.54 -4.31 12.65
CA GLN A 234 -3.01 -5.27 13.63
C GLN A 234 -3.67 -5.12 15.00
N GLU A 235 -3.84 -3.88 15.46
CA GLU A 235 -4.51 -3.57 16.72
C GLU A 235 -5.99 -3.98 16.66
N MET A 236 -6.68 -3.61 15.58
CA MET A 236 -8.09 -3.96 15.36
C MET A 236 -8.31 -5.48 15.32
N ALA A 237 -7.40 -6.22 14.70
CA ALA A 237 -7.45 -7.68 14.63
C ALA A 237 -7.14 -8.39 15.95
N GLY A 238 -6.75 -7.66 17.01
CA GLY A 238 -6.31 -8.25 18.28
C GLY A 238 -4.97 -9.00 18.16
N LEU A 239 -4.15 -8.67 17.17
CA LEU A 239 -2.89 -9.35 16.87
C LEU A 239 -1.65 -8.58 17.36
N GLY A 240 -1.81 -7.63 18.29
CA GLY A 240 -0.71 -6.80 18.82
C GLY A 240 0.43 -7.60 19.46
N GLY A 241 0.15 -8.79 20.01
CA GLY A 241 1.16 -9.70 20.57
C GLY A 241 1.86 -10.62 19.57
N LYS A 242 1.50 -10.57 18.27
CA LYS A 242 2.08 -11.44 17.24
C LYS A 242 3.41 -10.89 16.70
N PRO A 243 4.35 -11.76 16.27
CA PRO A 243 5.68 -11.34 15.83
C PRO A 243 5.66 -10.76 14.41
N ILE A 244 5.24 -9.50 14.28
CA ILE A 244 5.27 -8.75 13.01
C ILE A 244 6.29 -7.62 13.10
N ARG A 245 7.32 -7.68 12.25
CA ARG A 245 8.31 -6.62 12.06
C ARG A 245 7.88 -5.70 10.92
N TRP A 246 7.51 -4.47 11.26
CA TRP A 246 7.09 -3.42 10.33
C TRP A 246 8.29 -2.59 9.86
N ILE A 247 8.56 -2.62 8.55
CA ILE A 247 9.71 -1.95 7.94
C ILE A 247 9.21 -0.92 6.92
N VAL A 248 9.61 0.35 7.11
CA VAL A 248 9.43 1.40 6.11
C VAL A 248 10.70 1.47 5.25
N ASP A 249 10.68 0.89 4.05
CA ASP A 249 11.85 0.84 3.17
C ASP A 249 11.48 0.54 1.72
N ASP A 250 12.43 0.77 0.82
CA ASP A 250 12.33 0.26 -0.55
C ASP A 250 12.47 -1.28 -0.55
N ALA A 251 11.56 -1.97 -1.23
CA ALA A 251 11.47 -3.42 -1.21
C ALA A 251 12.70 -4.11 -1.80
N VAL A 252 13.25 -3.56 -2.89
CA VAL A 252 14.44 -4.11 -3.56
C VAL A 252 15.66 -3.95 -2.67
N LYS A 253 15.92 -2.74 -2.17
CA LYS A 253 17.03 -2.47 -1.25
C LYS A 253 16.92 -3.27 0.04
N PHE A 254 15.69 -3.50 0.53
CA PHE A 254 15.47 -4.37 1.68
C PHE A 254 15.89 -5.82 1.38
N ALA A 255 15.43 -6.39 0.27
CA ALA A 255 15.81 -7.73 -0.15
C ALA A 255 17.33 -7.87 -0.37
N GLU A 256 17.99 -6.88 -0.99
CA GLU A 256 19.45 -6.83 -1.14
C GLU A 256 20.18 -6.82 0.21
N ARG A 257 19.66 -6.11 1.22
CA ARG A 257 20.21 -6.12 2.58
C ARG A 257 20.05 -7.47 3.25
N GLU A 258 18.90 -8.11 3.09
CA GLU A 258 18.64 -9.44 3.64
C GLU A 258 19.53 -10.50 3.00
N GLU A 259 19.75 -10.43 1.68
CA GLU A 259 20.71 -11.28 0.96
C GLU A 259 22.12 -11.13 1.57
N ARG A 260 22.61 -9.88 1.67
CA ARG A 260 23.94 -9.58 2.25
C ARG A 260 24.10 -10.02 3.70
N ARG A 261 23.03 -9.98 4.49
CA ARG A 261 23.02 -10.42 5.89
C ARG A 261 22.94 -11.94 6.05
N GLY A 262 22.62 -12.68 4.99
CA GLY A 262 22.34 -14.10 5.11
C GLY A 262 20.95 -14.39 5.70
N SER A 263 20.05 -13.41 5.79
CA SER A 263 18.66 -13.61 6.23
C SER A 263 17.91 -14.50 5.25
N ARG A 264 17.02 -15.37 5.76
CA ARG A 264 16.25 -16.32 4.95
C ARG A 264 14.78 -16.41 5.37
N TYR A 265 13.92 -16.67 4.40
CA TYR A 265 12.46 -16.74 4.52
C TYR A 265 11.90 -18.03 3.92
N ASP A 266 10.86 -18.58 4.54
CA ASP A 266 10.18 -19.78 4.06
C ASP A 266 9.12 -19.44 3.02
N ILE A 267 8.47 -18.28 3.17
CA ILE A 267 7.49 -17.75 2.22
C ILE A 267 7.85 -16.30 1.90
N VAL A 268 7.84 -15.97 0.61
CA VAL A 268 7.96 -14.60 0.13
C VAL A 268 6.73 -14.23 -0.68
N LEU A 269 6.03 -13.18 -0.29
CA LEU A 269 4.98 -12.52 -1.05
C LEU A 269 5.54 -11.19 -1.57
N PHE A 270 5.22 -10.84 -2.81
CA PHE A 270 5.50 -9.52 -3.33
C PHE A 270 4.44 -9.09 -4.34
N ASP A 271 3.92 -7.88 -4.14
CA ASP A 271 2.84 -7.28 -4.93
C ASP A 271 3.29 -5.94 -5.53
N PRO A 272 4.29 -5.94 -6.43
CA PRO A 272 4.85 -4.70 -6.95
C PRO A 272 3.82 -3.94 -7.81
N PRO A 273 3.75 -2.61 -7.69
CA PRO A 273 2.93 -1.78 -8.58
C PRO A 273 3.54 -1.73 -10.00
N ALA A 274 2.79 -1.23 -10.98
CA ALA A 274 3.31 -1.02 -12.34
C ALA A 274 4.48 -0.01 -12.36
N TYR A 275 4.32 1.06 -11.58
CA TYR A 275 5.30 2.10 -11.32
C TYR A 275 5.27 2.41 -9.82
N GLY A 276 6.39 2.82 -9.23
CA GLY A 276 6.41 3.19 -7.83
C GLY A 276 7.64 4.00 -7.45
N ARG A 277 7.64 4.49 -6.20
CA ARG A 277 8.80 5.17 -5.62
C ARG A 277 9.11 4.66 -4.22
N GLY A 278 10.39 4.42 -3.97
CA GLY A 278 10.91 4.14 -2.63
C GLY A 278 10.95 5.39 -1.74
N PRO A 279 11.17 5.23 -0.43
CA PRO A 279 11.14 6.35 0.53
C PRO A 279 12.19 7.43 0.28
N ARG A 280 13.29 7.10 -0.41
CA ARG A 280 14.38 8.02 -0.77
C ARG A 280 14.37 8.38 -2.26
N GLY A 281 13.23 8.19 -2.93
CA GLY A 281 13.02 8.55 -4.33
C GLY A 281 13.53 7.52 -5.33
N GLU A 282 13.84 6.30 -4.89
CA GLU A 282 14.14 5.16 -5.78
C GLU A 282 13.00 4.95 -6.76
N VAL A 283 13.27 4.77 -8.05
CA VAL A 283 12.22 4.55 -9.06
C VAL A 283 12.02 3.05 -9.27
N TRP A 284 10.79 2.60 -9.22
CA TRP A 284 10.38 1.24 -9.56
C TRP A 284 9.60 1.23 -10.88
N GLN A 285 9.95 0.32 -11.79
CA GLN A 285 9.23 0.03 -13.02
C GLN A 285 9.11 -1.49 -13.19
N LEU A 286 7.88 -2.00 -13.23
CA LEU A 286 7.60 -3.44 -13.18
C LEU A 286 8.42 -4.24 -14.21
N PHE A 287 8.39 -3.89 -15.49
CA PHE A 287 9.07 -4.69 -16.52
C PHE A 287 10.61 -4.60 -16.50
N GLU A 288 11.17 -3.55 -15.89
CA GLU A 288 12.62 -3.38 -15.79
C GLU A 288 13.18 -4.06 -14.53
N ASP A 289 12.49 -3.88 -13.40
CA ASP A 289 13.03 -4.20 -12.08
C ASP A 289 12.54 -5.56 -11.54
N LEU A 290 11.40 -6.09 -12.03
CA LEU A 290 10.81 -7.36 -11.57
C LEU A 290 11.73 -8.58 -11.73
N PRO A 291 12.48 -8.76 -12.84
CA PRO A 291 13.38 -9.89 -12.95
C PRO A 291 14.46 -9.93 -11.86
N ALA A 292 15.05 -8.78 -11.53
CA ALA A 292 16.05 -8.67 -10.48
C ALA A 292 15.47 -8.93 -9.08
N LEU A 293 14.27 -8.39 -8.80
CA LEU A 293 13.58 -8.64 -7.54
C LEU A 293 13.21 -10.12 -7.37
N THR A 294 12.76 -10.79 -8.44
CA THR A 294 12.38 -12.21 -8.38
C THR A 294 13.59 -13.08 -8.06
N ASP A 295 14.75 -12.81 -8.69
CA ASP A 295 15.99 -13.52 -8.39
C ASP A 295 16.50 -13.26 -6.95
N LEU A 296 16.35 -12.03 -6.45
CA LEU A 296 16.60 -11.71 -5.04
C LEU A 296 15.68 -12.50 -4.10
N CYS A 297 14.40 -12.62 -4.43
CA CYS A 297 13.45 -13.40 -3.64
C CYS A 297 13.89 -14.87 -3.55
N ARG A 298 14.40 -15.45 -4.64
CA ARG A 298 15.00 -16.80 -4.62
C ARG A 298 16.23 -16.89 -3.72
N SER A 299 17.14 -15.92 -3.76
CA SER A 299 18.41 -15.99 -3.02
C SER A 299 18.26 -15.88 -1.50
N ILE A 300 17.14 -15.32 -1.04
CA ILE A 300 16.77 -15.20 0.37
C ILE A 300 15.81 -16.30 0.86
N LEU A 301 15.67 -17.40 0.13
CA LEU A 301 14.87 -18.56 0.58
C LEU A 301 15.62 -19.47 1.57
N THR A 302 14.91 -19.99 2.57
CA THR A 302 15.46 -21.03 3.45
C THR A 302 15.83 -22.30 2.66
N PRO A 303 16.63 -23.22 3.22
CA PRO A 303 16.90 -24.52 2.58
C PRO A 303 15.66 -25.41 2.39
N LYS A 304 14.55 -25.11 3.08
CA LYS A 304 13.27 -25.83 2.97
C LYS A 304 12.13 -24.82 2.77
N PRO A 305 12.16 -24.01 1.69
CA PRO A 305 11.15 -22.99 1.49
C PRO A 305 9.80 -23.65 1.20
N LEU A 306 8.72 -22.89 1.38
CA LEU A 306 7.36 -23.37 1.17
C LEU A 306 6.75 -22.78 -0.10
N ALA A 307 6.88 -21.47 -0.31
CA ALA A 307 6.29 -20.82 -1.48
C ALA A 307 6.89 -19.44 -1.78
N VAL A 308 6.76 -19.03 -3.04
CA VAL A 308 6.96 -17.64 -3.49
C VAL A 308 5.75 -17.21 -4.31
N VAL A 309 5.13 -16.09 -3.96
CA VAL A 309 3.91 -15.58 -4.61
C VAL A 309 4.19 -14.18 -5.16
N LEU A 310 4.00 -14.04 -6.47
CA LEU A 310 3.99 -12.79 -7.20
C LEU A 310 2.56 -12.46 -7.62
N THR A 311 2.10 -11.26 -7.31
CA THR A 311 0.86 -10.68 -7.85
C THR A 311 1.17 -9.40 -8.63
N ALA A 312 0.41 -9.13 -9.67
CA ALA A 312 0.60 -7.94 -10.51
C ALA A 312 -0.73 -7.41 -11.05
N TYR A 313 -1.02 -6.14 -10.80
CA TYR A 313 -2.23 -5.45 -11.30
C TYR A 313 -2.05 -4.84 -12.70
N SER A 314 -0.85 -4.94 -13.29
CA SER A 314 -0.57 -4.49 -14.66
C SER A 314 -1.11 -5.47 -15.71
N ILE A 315 -2.43 -5.45 -15.92
CA ILE A 315 -3.15 -6.35 -16.84
C ILE A 315 -2.79 -6.19 -18.32
N ARG A 316 -1.91 -5.25 -18.69
CA ARG A 316 -1.41 -5.13 -20.08
C ARG A 316 -0.45 -6.28 -20.44
N ALA A 317 0.15 -6.94 -19.46
CA ALA A 317 0.89 -8.18 -19.68
C ALA A 317 -0.03 -9.40 -19.60
N SER A 318 0.36 -10.48 -20.27
CA SER A 318 -0.25 -11.80 -20.03
C SER A 318 0.38 -12.45 -18.80
N PHE A 319 -0.40 -13.23 -18.03
CA PHE A 319 0.15 -14.07 -16.97
C PHE A 319 1.26 -15.02 -17.46
N PHE A 320 1.31 -15.34 -18.76
CA PHE A 320 2.40 -16.11 -19.35
C PHE A 320 3.78 -15.45 -19.18
N ALA A 321 3.85 -14.11 -19.17
CA ALA A 321 5.12 -13.40 -19.00
C ALA A 321 5.69 -13.60 -17.58
N ILE A 322 4.87 -13.38 -16.55
CA ILE A 322 5.28 -13.60 -15.16
C ILE A 322 5.43 -15.09 -14.83
N HIS A 323 4.72 -15.97 -15.54
CA HIS A 323 4.89 -17.41 -15.44
C HIS A 323 6.29 -17.85 -15.91
N ALA A 324 6.68 -17.43 -17.11
CA ALA A 324 8.00 -17.74 -17.68
C ALA A 324 9.12 -17.23 -16.77
N LEU A 325 9.02 -15.98 -16.29
CA LEU A 325 9.96 -15.40 -15.34
C LEU A 325 10.09 -16.25 -14.07
N MET A 326 8.98 -16.68 -13.48
CA MET A 326 8.99 -17.49 -12.27
C MET A 326 9.60 -18.88 -12.55
N ARG A 327 9.25 -19.55 -13.65
CA ARG A 327 9.84 -20.87 -13.97
C ARG A 327 11.34 -20.81 -14.19
N ASP A 328 11.82 -19.82 -14.93
CA ASP A 328 13.26 -19.60 -15.15
C ASP A 328 13.95 -19.27 -13.82
N THR A 329 13.35 -18.38 -13.03
CA THR A 329 13.91 -17.96 -11.74
C THR A 329 13.99 -19.12 -10.76
N PHE A 330 13.06 -20.08 -10.78
CA PHE A 330 13.02 -21.22 -9.83
C PHE A 330 13.56 -22.54 -10.41
N ALA A 331 14.22 -22.52 -11.58
CA ALA A 331 14.84 -23.71 -12.18
C ALA A 331 15.83 -24.40 -11.23
N GLY A 332 15.79 -25.74 -11.21
CA GLY A 332 16.62 -26.58 -10.35
C GLY A 332 16.14 -26.69 -8.88
N MET A 333 15.06 -26.00 -8.48
CA MET A 333 14.49 -26.12 -7.12
C MET A 333 13.39 -27.18 -7.01
N GLY A 334 12.99 -27.81 -8.11
CA GLY A 334 11.81 -28.67 -8.14
C GLY A 334 10.52 -27.88 -7.94
N GLY A 335 9.52 -28.52 -7.33
CA GLY A 335 8.23 -27.91 -7.06
C GLY A 335 7.38 -27.65 -8.31
N LYS A 336 6.38 -26.77 -8.16
CA LYS A 336 5.42 -26.43 -9.20
C LYS A 336 5.18 -24.92 -9.27
N VAL A 337 5.09 -24.37 -10.48
CA VAL A 337 4.63 -23.00 -10.75
C VAL A 337 3.19 -23.04 -11.25
N GLU A 338 2.32 -22.35 -10.53
CA GLU A 338 0.92 -22.12 -10.91
C GLU A 338 0.77 -20.64 -11.31
N SER A 339 0.10 -20.36 -12.42
CA SER A 339 -0.14 -18.96 -12.81
C SER A 339 -1.46 -18.78 -13.56
N GLY A 340 -1.95 -17.55 -13.54
CA GLY A 340 -3.16 -17.16 -14.24
C GLY A 340 -3.69 -15.85 -13.68
N GLU A 341 -5.00 -15.78 -13.51
CA GLU A 341 -5.70 -14.55 -13.14
C GLU A 341 -6.51 -14.73 -11.86
N LEU A 342 -6.66 -13.62 -11.14
CA LEU A 342 -7.62 -13.46 -10.05
C LEU A 342 -8.85 -12.78 -10.63
N ILE A 343 -10.01 -13.36 -10.35
CA ILE A 343 -11.29 -12.82 -10.79
C ILE A 343 -12.24 -12.62 -9.61
N ILE A 344 -13.14 -11.67 -9.76
CA ILE A 344 -14.28 -11.47 -8.88
C ILE A 344 -15.55 -11.71 -9.70
N ARG A 345 -16.44 -12.58 -9.20
CA ARG A 345 -17.72 -12.84 -9.84
C ARG A 345 -18.81 -11.93 -9.28
N GLU A 346 -19.47 -11.19 -10.15
CA GLU A 346 -20.55 -10.31 -9.73
C GLU A 346 -21.84 -11.08 -9.37
N LYS A 347 -22.66 -10.48 -8.51
CA LYS A 347 -23.98 -11.03 -8.13
C LYS A 347 -25.08 -10.81 -9.16
N SER A 348 -24.97 -9.80 -10.02
CA SER A 348 -26.03 -9.43 -10.96
C SER A 348 -26.15 -10.42 -12.13
N ALA A 349 -25.37 -10.27 -13.20
CA ALA A 349 -25.41 -11.13 -14.38
C ALA A 349 -24.38 -12.28 -14.32
N GLY A 350 -23.69 -12.47 -13.20
CA GLY A 350 -22.73 -13.57 -12.99
C GLY A 350 -21.42 -13.45 -13.79
N ARG A 351 -21.14 -12.26 -14.35
CA ARG A 351 -19.89 -11.99 -15.09
C ARG A 351 -18.67 -12.05 -14.17
N ALA A 352 -17.56 -12.50 -14.74
CA ALA A 352 -16.25 -12.45 -14.11
C ALA A 352 -15.56 -11.14 -14.46
N LEU A 353 -15.03 -10.45 -13.45
CA LEU A 353 -14.17 -9.29 -13.60
C LEU A 353 -12.75 -9.68 -13.18
N SER A 354 -11.81 -9.70 -14.14
CA SER A 354 -10.39 -9.97 -13.85
C SER A 354 -9.77 -8.77 -13.12
N THR A 355 -8.98 -9.02 -12.09
CA THR A 355 -8.41 -7.95 -11.25
C THR A 355 -6.90 -7.88 -11.35
N SER A 356 -6.24 -9.03 -11.29
CA SER A 356 -4.77 -9.11 -11.25
C SER A 356 -4.28 -10.44 -11.81
N LEU A 357 -3.03 -10.43 -12.25
CA LEU A 357 -2.29 -11.63 -12.61
C LEU A 357 -1.61 -12.18 -11.36
N PHE A 358 -1.34 -13.48 -11.35
CA PHE A 358 -0.44 -14.08 -10.36
C PHE A 358 0.46 -15.15 -10.95
N SER A 359 1.58 -15.36 -10.28
CA SER A 359 2.41 -16.54 -10.45
C SER A 359 2.96 -16.98 -9.09
N ARG A 360 2.78 -18.26 -8.78
CA ARG A 360 3.15 -18.84 -7.49
C ARG A 360 3.99 -20.08 -7.69
N TRP A 361 5.21 -20.07 -7.15
CA TRP A 361 6.02 -21.27 -7.00
C TRP A 361 5.73 -21.90 -5.63
N VAL A 362 5.53 -23.22 -5.59
CA VAL A 362 5.36 -24.03 -4.37
C VAL A 362 6.39 -25.15 -4.41
N ALA A 363 7.07 -25.38 -3.28
CA ALA A 363 8.20 -26.31 -3.16
C ALA A 363 7.82 -27.78 -3.36
#